data_AF-A0A1G2LS56-F1
#
_entry.id   AF-A0A1G2LS56-F1
#
_cell.length_a   1.000
_cell.length_b   1.000
_cell.length_c   1.000
_cell.angle_alpha   90.00
_cell.angle_beta   90.00
_cell.angle_gamma   90.00
#
_symmetry.space_group_name_H-M   'P 1'
#
loop_
_entity.id
_entity.type
_entity.pdbx_description
1 polymer ?
#
loop_
_entity_poly.entity_id
_entity_poly.type
_entity_poly.pdbx_seq_one_letter_code
_entity_poly.pdbx_strand_id
1 'polypeptide(L)'
;MVEQPGEKIHQSPESVHERIKELRKIIYGIAKKSEGADLFRKINSREYDFAMQIQKNHPDYVKYRSYHQLIGSTPSHRSLDGDFEGIDSVETFYKILIEEIKNNDK
;
A
#
# COMPACT_ATOMS: atom_id res chain seq x y z
N MET A 1 15.26 17.78 -44.03
CA MET A 1 14.44 16.88 -43.20
C MET A 1 15.15 16.78 -41.88
N VAL A 2 14.57 17.34 -40.81
CA VAL A 2 15.20 17.36 -39.48
C VAL A 2 14.55 16.26 -38.66
N GLU A 3 15.35 15.28 -38.26
CA GLU A 3 14.93 14.14 -37.45
C GLU A 3 14.48 14.62 -36.07
N GLN A 4 13.30 14.18 -35.63
CA GLN A 4 12.78 14.44 -34.28
C GLN A 4 13.59 13.60 -33.28
N PRO A 5 14.09 14.19 -32.17
CA PRO A 5 14.69 13.40 -31.10
C PRO A 5 13.58 12.61 -30.41
N GLY A 6 13.72 11.27 -30.46
CA GLY A 6 12.80 10.34 -29.82
C GLY A 6 12.58 10.70 -28.35
N GLU A 7 11.32 10.93 -28.00
CA GLU A 7 10.85 10.96 -26.63
C GLU A 7 11.24 9.64 -25.98
N LYS A 8 12.32 9.66 -25.21
CA LYS A 8 12.53 8.69 -24.14
C LYS A 8 11.36 8.89 -23.19
N ILE A 9 10.39 7.98 -23.26
CA ILE A 9 9.33 7.85 -22.27
C ILE A 9 10.04 7.72 -20.93
N HIS A 10 10.11 8.83 -20.19
CA HIS A 10 10.52 8.82 -18.80
C HIS A 10 9.60 7.82 -18.11
N GLN A 11 10.17 6.75 -17.56
CA GLN A 11 9.47 5.98 -16.54
C GLN A 11 9.24 6.97 -15.40
N SER A 12 8.03 7.55 -15.35
CA SER A 12 7.59 8.34 -14.21
C SER A 12 7.87 7.53 -12.95
N PRO A 13 8.44 8.12 -11.89
CA PRO A 13 8.50 7.42 -10.62
C PRO A 13 7.07 7.02 -10.27
N GLU A 14 6.77 5.71 -10.21
CA GLU A 14 5.43 5.23 -9.89
C GLU A 14 4.96 5.94 -8.62
N SER A 15 3.75 6.49 -8.65
CA SER A 15 3.15 7.11 -7.47
C SER A 15 3.18 6.14 -6.28
N VAL A 16 3.49 6.65 -5.09
CA VAL A 16 3.46 5.86 -3.84
C VAL A 16 2.11 5.16 -3.69
N HIS A 17 1.03 5.88 -3.98
CA HIS A 17 -0.32 5.35 -3.94
C HIS A 17 -0.51 4.14 -4.88
N GLU A 18 -0.01 4.21 -6.12
CA GLU A 18 -0.12 3.09 -7.06
C GLU A 18 0.74 1.89 -6.63
N ARG A 19 1.94 2.10 -6.07
CA ARG A 19 2.75 0.98 -5.53
C ARG A 19 2.04 0.27 -4.38
N ILE A 20 1.48 1.03 -3.43
CA ILE A 20 0.71 0.48 -2.30
C ILE A 20 -0.53 -0.28 -2.81
N LYS A 21 -1.16 0.20 -3.88
CA LYS A 21 -2.32 -0.45 -4.52
C LYS A 21 -1.98 -1.79 -5.12
N GLU A 22 -0.86 -1.89 -5.81
CA GLU A 22 -0.40 -3.16 -6.35
C GLU A 22 -0.01 -4.14 -5.22
N LEU A 23 0.66 -3.68 -4.16
CA LEU A 23 0.95 -4.53 -3.00
C LEU A 23 -0.32 -5.06 -2.33
N ARG A 24 -1.32 -4.20 -2.13
CA ARG A 24 -2.60 -4.59 -1.55
C ARG A 24 -3.34 -5.62 -2.43
N LYS A 25 -3.34 -5.43 -3.76
CA LYS A 25 -3.88 -6.41 -4.71
C LYS A 25 -3.17 -7.76 -4.62
N ILE A 26 -1.84 -7.77 -4.48
CA ILE A 26 -1.06 -9.02 -4.34
C ILE A 26 -1.51 -9.78 -3.09
N ILE A 27 -1.58 -9.11 -1.94
CA ILE A 27 -1.96 -9.72 -0.65
C ILE A 27 -3.36 -10.34 -0.73
N TYR A 28 -4.35 -9.59 -1.22
CA TYR A 28 -5.71 -10.13 -1.37
C TYR A 28 -5.82 -11.17 -2.48
N GLY A 29 -4.96 -11.11 -3.50
CA GLY A 29 -4.84 -12.13 -4.52
C GLY A 29 -4.33 -13.45 -3.96
N ILE A 30 -3.37 -13.41 -3.04
CA ILE A 30 -2.91 -14.60 -2.29
C ILE A 30 -4.04 -15.10 -1.39
N ALA A 31 -4.64 -14.21 -0.60
CA ALA A 31 -5.73 -14.56 0.32
C ALA A 31 -6.94 -15.18 -0.39
N LYS A 32 -7.24 -14.79 -1.63
CA LYS A 32 -8.33 -15.37 -2.43
C LYS A 32 -8.00 -16.78 -2.97
N LYS A 33 -6.73 -17.07 -3.24
CA LYS A 33 -6.28 -18.38 -3.75
C LYS A 33 -6.22 -19.42 -2.65
N SER A 34 -5.78 -19.02 -1.47
CA SER A 34 -5.94 -19.80 -0.26
C SER A 34 -7.45 -19.83 0.03
N GLU A 35 -8.12 -20.98 0.10
CA GLU A 35 -9.56 -21.06 0.48
C GLU A 35 -9.84 -20.59 1.94
N GLY A 36 -8.94 -19.81 2.53
CA GLY A 36 -8.96 -19.40 3.92
C GLY A 36 -9.60 -18.04 4.12
N ALA A 37 -10.89 -18.03 4.45
CA ALA A 37 -11.55 -16.87 5.06
C ALA A 37 -10.77 -16.33 6.27
N ASP A 38 -9.97 -17.18 6.93
CA ASP A 38 -9.08 -16.81 8.03
C ASP A 38 -7.91 -15.92 7.62
N LEU A 39 -7.34 -16.10 6.41
CA LEU A 39 -6.24 -15.26 5.95
C LEU A 39 -6.73 -13.84 5.68
N PHE A 40 -7.90 -13.68 5.06
CA PHE A 40 -8.56 -12.37 4.91
C PHE A 40 -8.80 -11.68 6.25
N ARG A 41 -9.31 -12.41 7.25
CA ARG A 41 -9.54 -11.86 8.60
C ARG A 41 -8.23 -11.41 9.26
N LYS A 42 -7.17 -12.21 9.15
CA LYS A 42 -5.85 -11.88 9.68
C LYS A 42 -5.27 -10.62 9.01
N ILE A 43 -5.36 -10.52 7.68
CA ILE A 43 -4.91 -9.33 6.94
C ILE A 43 -5.67 -8.09 7.41
N ASN A 44 -7.00 -8.14 7.45
CA ASN A 44 -7.82 -7.00 7.88
C ASN A 44 -7.54 -6.60 9.33
N SER A 45 -7.32 -7.55 10.24
CA SER A 45 -6.94 -7.25 11.62
C SER A 45 -5.60 -6.53 11.68
N ARG A 46 -4.60 -6.99 10.90
CA ARG A 46 -3.27 -6.36 10.84
C ARG A 46 -3.32 -4.96 10.24
N GLU A 47 -4.11 -4.76 9.18
CA GLU A 47 -4.35 -3.43 8.60
C GLU A 47 -4.98 -2.49 9.62
N TYR A 48 -5.95 -2.96 10.41
CA TYR A 48 -6.60 -2.18 11.46
C TYR A 48 -5.63 -1.77 12.58
N ASP A 49 -4.86 -2.74 13.10
CA ASP A 49 -3.88 -2.48 14.16
C ASP A 49 -2.82 -1.47 13.69
N PHE A 50 -2.35 -1.61 12.45
CA PHE A 50 -1.39 -0.70 11.86
C PHE A 50 -1.98 0.70 11.64
N ALA A 51 -3.23 0.80 11.20
CA ALA A 51 -3.91 2.09 11.07
C ALA A 51 -4.05 2.81 12.42
N MET A 52 -4.38 2.08 13.50
CA MET A 52 -4.44 2.62 14.86
C MET A 52 -3.07 3.15 15.34
N GLN A 53 -1.98 2.46 15.00
CA GLN A 53 -0.63 2.94 15.27
C GLN A 53 -0.33 4.25 14.53
N ILE A 54 -0.62 4.32 13.23
CA ILE A 54 -0.42 5.54 12.44
C ILE A 54 -1.20 6.72 13.04
N GLN A 55 -2.48 6.51 13.38
CA GLN A 55 -3.32 7.56 13.99
C GLN A 55 -2.71 8.12 15.28
N LYS A 56 -2.07 7.25 16.08
CA LYS A 56 -1.44 7.64 17.34
C LYS A 56 -0.14 8.42 17.12
N ASN A 57 0.63 8.05 16.09
CA ASN A 57 1.97 8.63 15.84
C ASN A 57 1.91 9.90 14.99
N HIS A 58 0.94 10.02 14.08
CA HIS A 58 0.87 11.09 13.08
C HIS A 58 -0.46 11.82 13.17
N PRO A 59 -0.57 12.99 13.82
CA PRO A 59 -1.85 13.69 13.97
C PRO A 59 -2.48 14.15 12.64
N ASP A 60 -1.71 14.18 11.55
CA ASP A 60 -2.17 14.55 10.21
C ASP A 60 -2.27 13.37 9.23
N TYR A 61 -2.36 12.15 9.76
CA TYR A 61 -2.53 10.90 9.00
C TYR A 61 -3.60 10.97 7.90
N VAL A 62 -4.71 11.69 8.14
CA VAL A 62 -5.82 11.90 7.20
C VAL A 62 -5.43 12.62 5.91
N LYS A 63 -4.25 13.26 5.86
CA LYS A 63 -3.77 13.92 4.65
C LYS A 63 -3.15 12.93 3.67
N TYR A 64 -2.79 11.71 4.10
CA TYR A 64 -2.01 10.79 3.28
C TYR A 64 -2.93 9.80 2.54
N ARG A 65 -2.75 9.69 1.22
CA ARG A 65 -3.50 8.72 0.39
C ARG A 65 -3.22 7.28 0.83
N SER A 66 -2.00 6.99 1.27
CA SER A 66 -1.59 5.67 1.78
C SER A 66 -2.44 5.23 2.98
N TYR A 67 -2.72 6.15 3.92
CA TYR A 67 -3.58 5.88 5.06
C TYR A 67 -5.01 5.56 4.64
N HIS A 68 -5.59 6.38 3.77
CA HIS A 68 -6.95 6.15 3.29
C HIS A 68 -7.10 4.78 2.62
N GLN A 69 -6.08 4.38 1.89
CA GLN A 69 -6.02 3.10 1.22
C GLN A 69 -5.91 1.92 2.19
N LEU A 70 -5.12 2.05 3.26
CA LEU A 70 -5.01 1.08 4.33
C LEU A 70 -6.37 0.80 4.97
N ILE A 71 -7.15 1.84 5.28
CA ILE A 71 -8.46 1.68 5.94
C ILE A 71 -9.64 1.50 4.96
N GLY A 72 -9.38 1.45 3.65
CA GLY A 72 -10.43 1.31 2.64
C GLY A 72 -11.37 2.51 2.50
N SER A 73 -10.89 3.72 2.78
CA SER A 73 -11.64 4.97 2.62
C SER A 73 -11.19 5.76 1.39
N THR A 74 -12.00 6.75 0.98
CA THR A 74 -11.70 7.59 -0.18
C THR A 74 -10.93 8.84 0.26
N PRO A 75 -9.71 9.08 -0.25
CA PRO A 75 -8.94 10.29 0.08
C PRO A 75 -9.57 11.54 -0.55
N SER A 76 -9.38 12.68 0.11
CA SER A 76 -9.69 14.00 -0.47
C SER A 76 -8.80 14.31 -1.68
N HIS A 77 -9.26 15.18 -2.59
CA HIS A 77 -8.46 15.64 -3.73
C HIS A 77 -7.16 16.37 -3.30
N ARG A 78 -7.12 16.89 -2.06
CA ARG A 78 -5.94 17.56 -1.47
C ARG A 78 -4.97 16.62 -0.77
N SER A 79 -5.26 15.31 -0.76
CA SER A 79 -4.44 14.34 -0.05
C SER A 79 -3.08 14.17 -0.73
N LEU A 80 -2.05 14.10 0.10
CA LEU A 80 -0.66 13.91 -0.28
C LEU A 80 -0.47 12.52 -0.88
N ASP A 81 0.25 12.49 -2.00
CA ASP A 81 0.71 11.26 -2.65
C ASP A 81 2.06 10.82 -2.07
N GLY A 82 2.07 10.62 -0.75
CA GLY A 82 3.24 10.21 0.02
C GLY A 82 2.91 9.06 0.96
N ASP A 83 3.95 8.51 1.56
CA ASP A 83 3.84 7.52 2.65
C ASP A 83 4.37 8.14 3.95
N PHE A 84 4.15 7.43 5.05
CA PHE A 84 4.84 7.71 6.32
C PHE A 84 6.27 7.16 6.27
N GLU A 85 7.14 7.69 7.11
CA GLU A 85 8.54 7.26 7.18
C GLU A 85 8.75 6.10 8.16
N GLY A 86 9.79 5.29 7.91
CA GLY A 86 10.25 4.26 8.83
C GLY A 86 9.20 3.18 9.11
N ILE A 87 8.98 2.90 10.39
CA ILE A 87 8.09 1.81 10.85
C ILE A 87 6.61 2.05 10.53
N ASP A 88 6.22 3.29 10.24
CA ASP A 88 4.83 3.65 9.94
C ASP A 88 4.54 3.64 8.43
N SER A 89 5.53 3.36 7.58
CA SER A 89 5.36 3.23 6.13
C SER A 89 4.38 2.12 5.77
N VAL A 90 3.30 2.48 5.10
CA VAL A 90 2.27 1.56 4.59
C VAL A 90 2.85 0.65 3.50
N GLU A 91 3.73 1.19 2.66
CA GLU A 91 4.43 0.41 1.64
C GLU A 91 5.31 -0.68 2.29
N THR A 92 6.06 -0.32 3.32
CA THR A 92 6.93 -1.26 4.05
C THR A 92 6.12 -2.30 4.79
N PHE A 93 5.03 -1.91 5.45
CA PHE A 93 4.09 -2.81 6.11
C PHE A 93 3.58 -3.90 5.15
N TYR A 94 3.09 -3.53 3.96
CA TYR A 94 2.58 -4.52 3.02
C TYR A 94 3.68 -5.42 2.45
N LYS A 95 4.90 -4.91 2.21
CA LYS A 95 6.04 -5.75 1.78
C LYS A 95 6.34 -6.82 2.83
N ILE A 96 6.40 -6.44 4.11
CA ILE A 96 6.62 -7.38 5.22
C ILE A 96 5.50 -8.41 5.28
N LEU A 97 4.23 -7.96 5.20
CA LEU A 97 3.07 -8.85 5.28
C LEU A 97 3.04 -9.88 4.13
N ILE A 98 3.44 -9.50 2.91
CA ILE A 98 3.57 -10.45 1.78
C ILE A 98 4.59 -11.53 2.10
N GLU A 99 5.77 -11.17 2.59
CA GLU A 99 6.82 -12.13 2.91
C GLU A 99 6.44 -13.04 4.08
N GLU A 100 5.78 -12.50 5.11
CA GLU A 100 5.19 -13.29 6.21
C GLU A 100 4.20 -14.34 5.67
N ILE A 101 3.28 -13.94 4.79
CA ILE A 101 2.28 -14.86 4.22
C ILE A 101 2.95 -15.96 3.39
N LYS A 102 3.90 -15.61 2.51
CA LYS A 102 4.62 -16.58 1.68
C LYS A 102 5.45 -17.58 2.50
N ASN A 103 6.02 -17.16 3.62
CA ASN A 103 6.83 -18.02 4.47
C ASN A 103 6.00 -18.99 5.32
N ASN A 104 4.74 -18.65 5.62
CA ASN A 104 3.82 -19.52 6.35
C ASN A 104 3.09 -20.55 5.45
N ASP A 105 3.19 -20.43 4.12
CA ASP A 105 2.58 -21.35 3.14
C ASP A 105 3.56 -22.45 2.67
N LYS A 106 4.80 -22.44 3.18
CA LYS A 106 5.82 -23.49 2.96
C LYS A 106 5.85 -24.50 4.10
#